data_AF-A0A1N7LL41-F1
#
_entry.id   AF-A0A1N7LL41-F1
#
_cell.length_a   1.000
_cell.length_b   1.000
_cell.length_c   1.000
_cell.angle_alpha   90.00
_cell.angle_beta   90.00
_cell.angle_gamma   90.00
#
_symmetry.space_group_name_H-M   'P 1'
#
loop_
_entity.id
_entity.type
_entity.pdbx_description
1 polymer ?
#
loop_
_entity_poly.entity_id
_entity_poly.type
_entity_poly.pdbx_seq_one_letter_code
_entity_poly.pdbx_strand_id
1 'polypeptide(L)'
;MVIFLGLLSIGLAIACLGIAVYAVFAKGRRRKFLLLAFGLLVGASISGYAAGTIGITQRSTQLAEMSNSACRTDLVCWAGTVINTAGYLCTPFIEKQAQYGIKWTDKMSETRFESYAWLDEKHGHVRYYGDKAMIMNGKNGDWVIANYSCDYSVLNSAVLGVALREGPLP
;
A
#
# COMPACT_ATOMS: atom_id res chain seq x y z
N MET A 1 13.26 -30.43 -33.85
CA MET A 1 13.50 -29.95 -35.24
C MET A 1 12.32 -29.18 -35.85
N VAL A 2 11.19 -28.98 -35.15
CA VAL A 2 10.00 -28.29 -35.69
C VAL A 2 9.99 -26.77 -35.38
N ILE A 3 10.67 -26.35 -34.32
CA ILE A 3 10.69 -24.95 -33.85
C ILE A 3 11.54 -24.05 -34.77
N PHE A 4 12.63 -24.57 -35.33
CA PHE A 4 13.53 -23.80 -36.20
C PHE A 4 12.92 -23.48 -37.57
N LEU A 5 12.03 -24.32 -38.10
CA LEU A 5 11.31 -24.07 -39.36
C LEU A 5 10.24 -22.97 -39.20
N GLY A 6 9.65 -22.84 -38.00
CA GLY A 6 8.65 -21.80 -37.71
C GLY A 6 9.26 -20.40 -37.68
N LEU A 7 10.41 -20.22 -37.03
CA LEU A 7 11.08 -18.91 -36.91
C LEU A 7 11.61 -18.38 -38.25
N LEU A 8 12.03 -19.27 -39.15
CA LEU A 8 12.47 -18.89 -40.50
C LEU A 8 11.31 -18.33 -41.36
N SER A 9 10.11 -18.91 -41.21
CA SER A 9 8.91 -18.45 -41.92
C SER A 9 8.40 -17.10 -41.43
N ILE A 10 8.50 -16.84 -40.12
CA ILE A 10 8.11 -15.57 -39.49
C ILE A 10 9.10 -14.45 -39.89
N GLY A 11 10.40 -14.74 -39.92
CA GLY A 11 11.42 -13.79 -40.34
C GLY A 11 11.25 -13.31 -41.78
N LEU A 12 10.89 -14.21 -42.70
CA LEU A 12 10.63 -13.86 -44.10
C LEU A 12 9.37 -12.99 -44.27
N ALA A 13 8.31 -13.28 -43.51
CA ALA A 13 7.08 -12.48 -43.54
C ALA A 13 7.31 -11.04 -43.04
N ILE A 14 8.09 -10.88 -41.96
CA ILE A 14 8.41 -9.56 -41.40
C ILE A 14 9.30 -8.75 -42.36
N ALA A 15 10.27 -9.40 -43.01
CA ALA A 15 11.12 -8.74 -44.01
C ALA A 15 10.31 -8.29 -45.24
N CYS A 16 9.39 -9.12 -45.75
CA CYS A 16 8.51 -8.76 -46.86
C CYS A 16 7.57 -7.60 -46.51
N LEU A 17 7.01 -7.59 -45.29
CA LEU A 17 6.17 -6.48 -44.82
C LEU A 17 6.98 -5.19 -44.65
N GLY A 18 8.21 -5.27 -44.14
CA GLY A 18 9.11 -4.13 -44.00
C GLY A 18 9.49 -3.48 -45.33
N ILE A 19 9.80 -4.29 -46.35
CA ILE A 19 10.16 -3.82 -47.69
C ILE A 19 8.95 -3.16 -48.39
N ALA A 20 7.75 -3.73 -48.24
CA ALA A 20 6.53 -3.15 -48.79
C ALA A 20 6.18 -1.79 -48.15
N VAL A 21 6.33 -1.67 -46.82
CA VAL A 21 6.12 -0.40 -46.10
C VAL A 21 7.15 0.65 -46.51
N TYR A 22 8.43 0.27 -46.66
CA TYR A 22 9.48 1.18 -47.09
C TYR A 22 9.27 1.69 -48.53
N ALA A 23 8.84 0.82 -49.45
CA ALA A 23 8.51 1.19 -50.83
C ALA A 23 7.31 2.15 -50.92
N VAL A 24 6.34 2.01 -50.02
CA VAL A 24 5.20 2.95 -49.89
C VAL A 24 5.65 4.29 -49.31
N PHE A 25 6.65 4.31 -48.43
CA PHE A 25 7.16 5.53 -47.79
C PHE A 25 8.09 6.34 -48.71
N ALA A 26 8.88 5.69 -49.56
CA ALA A 26 9.84 6.34 -50.45
C ALA A 26 9.18 7.08 -51.64
N LYS A 27 7.95 6.71 -52.02
CA LYS A 27 7.22 7.34 -53.14
C LYS A 27 6.22 8.37 -52.61
N GLY A 28 6.73 9.57 -52.37
CA GLY A 28 5.98 10.69 -51.81
C GLY A 28 4.71 11.06 -52.57
N ARG A 29 3.82 11.75 -51.82
CA ARG A 29 2.62 12.51 -52.23
C ARG A 29 1.27 11.78 -52.00
N ARG A 30 0.80 11.78 -50.74
CA ARG A 30 -0.62 11.99 -50.32
C ARG A 30 -0.77 11.87 -48.79
N ARG A 31 -0.34 12.92 -48.09
CA ARG A 31 -0.13 13.00 -46.62
C ARG A 31 -1.41 13.09 -45.76
N LYS A 32 -2.62 12.88 -46.30
CA LYS A 32 -3.87 13.16 -45.53
C LYS A 32 -4.87 12.01 -45.44
N PHE A 33 -4.78 10.98 -46.27
CA PHE A 33 -5.78 9.89 -46.28
C PHE A 33 -5.32 8.60 -45.58
N LEU A 34 -4.03 8.47 -45.22
CA LEU A 34 -3.48 7.26 -44.60
C LEU A 34 -3.35 7.31 -43.07
N LEU A 35 -3.53 8.48 -42.43
CA LEU A 35 -3.58 8.56 -40.97
C LEU A 35 -4.88 7.99 -40.39
N LEU A 36 -5.97 7.97 -41.17
CA LEU A 36 -7.26 7.43 -40.73
C LEU A 36 -7.31 5.89 -40.79
N ALA A 37 -6.60 5.26 -41.73
CA ALA A 37 -6.58 3.79 -41.84
C ALA A 37 -5.61 3.13 -40.83
N PHE A 38 -4.49 3.78 -40.49
CA PHE A 38 -3.55 3.24 -39.49
C PHE A 38 -4.05 3.40 -38.04
N GLY A 39 -4.85 4.45 -37.76
CA GLY A 39 -5.50 4.61 -36.46
C GLY A 39 -6.52 3.51 -36.13
N LEU A 40 -7.20 2.96 -37.15
CA LEU A 40 -8.21 1.91 -36.97
C LEU A 40 -7.61 0.50 -36.79
N LEU A 41 -6.44 0.22 -37.35
CA LEU A 41 -5.78 -1.10 -37.20
C LEU A 41 -4.90 -1.21 -35.95
N VAL A 42 -4.34 -0.10 -35.46
CA VAL A 42 -3.67 -0.07 -34.13
C VAL A 42 -4.71 0.02 -33.00
N GLY A 43 -5.86 0.64 -33.23
CA GLY A 43 -6.94 0.72 -32.23
C GLY A 43 -7.59 -0.63 -31.90
N ALA A 44 -7.67 -1.56 -32.87
CA ALA A 44 -8.30 -2.87 -32.67
C ALA A 44 -7.38 -3.94 -32.07
N SER A 45 -6.07 -3.70 -31.94
CA SER A 45 -5.11 -4.65 -31.39
C SER A 45 -4.75 -4.41 -29.91
N ILE A 46 -5.21 -3.30 -29.31
CA ILE A 46 -5.03 -3.03 -27.87
C ILE A 46 -6.25 -3.52 -27.05
N SER A 47 -7.36 -3.86 -27.68
CA SER A 47 -8.58 -4.33 -26.98
C SER A 47 -8.49 -5.76 -26.40
N GLY A 48 -7.42 -6.50 -26.70
CA GLY A 48 -7.23 -7.89 -26.24
C GLY A 48 -6.41 -8.05 -24.95
N TYR A 49 -5.73 -7.02 -24.45
CA TYR A 49 -4.84 -7.11 -23.28
C TYR A 49 -5.43 -6.54 -21.99
N ALA A 50 -6.70 -6.15 -21.97
CA ALA A 50 -7.35 -5.54 -20.80
C ALA A 50 -8.11 -6.54 -19.90
N ALA A 51 -8.05 -7.86 -20.16
CA ALA A 51 -8.80 -8.85 -19.38
C ALA A 51 -7.96 -9.64 -18.35
N GLY A 52 -6.69 -9.29 -18.13
CA GLY A 52 -5.75 -10.13 -17.36
C GLY A 52 -5.31 -9.63 -15.97
N THR A 53 -5.49 -8.35 -15.63
CA THR A 53 -4.87 -7.77 -14.41
C THR A 53 -5.85 -7.33 -13.32
N ILE A 54 -7.16 -7.50 -13.51
CA ILE A 54 -8.18 -7.01 -12.56
C ILE A 54 -8.44 -8.00 -11.40
N GLY A 55 -8.09 -9.28 -11.56
CA GLY A 55 -8.45 -10.33 -10.60
C GLY A 55 -7.62 -10.40 -9.31
N ILE A 56 -6.40 -9.83 -9.29
CA ILE A 56 -5.52 -9.96 -8.11
C ILE A 56 -5.84 -8.87 -7.08
N THR A 57 -6.14 -7.65 -7.53
CA THR A 57 -6.50 -6.53 -6.65
C THR A 57 -7.83 -6.78 -5.96
N GLN A 58 -8.84 -7.34 -6.65
CA GLN A 58 -10.16 -7.62 -6.06
C GLN A 58 -10.11 -8.72 -5.01
N ARG A 59 -9.27 -9.76 -5.18
CA ARG A 59 -9.21 -10.85 -4.21
C ARG A 59 -8.55 -10.42 -2.90
N SER A 60 -7.50 -9.61 -2.96
CA SER A 60 -6.85 -9.09 -1.74
C SER A 60 -7.71 -8.04 -1.02
N THR A 61 -8.43 -7.18 -1.76
CA THR A 61 -9.39 -6.25 -1.15
C THR A 61 -10.59 -6.98 -0.57
N GLN A 62 -11.17 -7.96 -1.28
CA GLN A 62 -12.28 -8.74 -0.74
C GLN A 62 -11.91 -9.57 0.49
N LEU A 63 -10.73 -10.21 0.54
CA LEU A 63 -10.31 -10.92 1.75
C LEU A 63 -10.03 -9.98 2.93
N ALA A 64 -9.46 -8.80 2.69
CA ALA A 64 -9.28 -7.76 3.71
C ALA A 64 -10.63 -7.16 4.18
N GLU A 65 -11.55 -6.92 3.25
CA GLU A 65 -12.91 -6.43 3.54
C GLU A 65 -13.74 -7.48 4.27
N MET A 66 -13.63 -8.76 3.89
CA MET A 66 -14.34 -9.87 4.52
C MET A 66 -13.77 -10.19 5.90
N SER A 67 -12.44 -10.19 6.09
CA SER A 67 -11.84 -10.35 7.43
C SER A 67 -12.21 -9.19 8.35
N ASN A 68 -12.34 -7.98 7.80
CA ASN A 68 -12.81 -6.81 8.54
C ASN A 68 -14.32 -6.89 8.86
N SER A 69 -15.15 -7.43 7.97
CA SER A 69 -16.62 -7.42 8.17
C SER A 69 -17.09 -8.24 9.37
N ALA A 70 -16.42 -9.36 9.70
CA ALA A 70 -16.83 -10.25 10.78
C ALA A 70 -16.58 -9.65 12.18
N CYS A 71 -15.62 -8.73 12.30
CA CYS A 71 -15.17 -8.18 13.58
C CYS A 71 -15.51 -6.71 13.78
N ARG A 72 -16.23 -6.08 12.84
CA ARG A 72 -16.40 -4.62 12.83
C ARG A 72 -17.11 -4.04 14.06
N THR A 73 -17.98 -4.82 14.71
CA THR A 73 -18.72 -4.40 15.90
C THR A 73 -18.10 -4.89 17.21
N ASP A 74 -17.08 -5.74 17.15
CA ASP A 74 -16.38 -6.24 18.33
C ASP A 74 -15.03 -5.53 18.45
N LEU A 75 -14.91 -4.61 19.41
CA LEU A 75 -13.67 -3.86 19.65
C LEU A 75 -12.46 -4.78 19.87
N VAL A 76 -12.64 -5.88 20.61
CA VAL A 76 -11.54 -6.78 20.97
C VAL A 76 -11.00 -7.45 19.72
N CYS A 77 -11.89 -7.95 18.86
CA CYS A 77 -11.45 -8.50 17.57
C CYS A 77 -10.92 -7.41 16.63
N TRP A 78 -11.65 -6.30 16.47
CA TRP A 78 -11.32 -5.22 15.56
C TRP A 78 -9.96 -4.59 15.85
N ALA A 79 -9.74 -4.20 17.11
CA ALA A 79 -8.51 -3.56 17.53
C ALA A 79 -7.37 -4.58 17.72
N GLY A 80 -7.69 -5.77 18.26
CA GLY A 80 -6.70 -6.79 18.59
C GLY A 80 -6.03 -7.41 17.37
N THR A 81 -6.77 -7.61 16.27
CA THR A 81 -6.23 -8.20 15.02
C THR A 81 -5.14 -7.36 14.38
N VAL A 82 -5.17 -6.04 14.56
CA VAL A 82 -4.22 -5.10 13.94
C VAL A 82 -3.31 -4.39 14.94
N ILE A 83 -3.31 -4.79 16.22
CA ILE A 83 -2.57 -4.10 17.29
C ILE A 83 -1.05 -4.03 17.01
N ASN A 84 -0.47 -5.10 16.47
CA ASN A 84 0.96 -5.13 16.11
C ASN A 84 1.27 -4.23 14.92
N THR A 85 0.40 -4.23 13.91
CA THR A 85 0.51 -3.36 12.72
C THR A 85 0.39 -1.89 13.12
N ALA A 86 -0.58 -1.55 13.97
CA ALA A 86 -0.71 -0.23 14.55
C ALA A 86 0.56 0.14 15.33
N GLY A 87 1.08 -0.76 16.17
CA GLY A 87 2.33 -0.54 16.91
C GLY A 87 3.51 -0.19 16.01
N TYR A 88 3.67 -0.92 14.91
CA TYR A 88 4.72 -0.64 13.91
C TYR A 88 4.53 0.72 13.23
N LEU A 89 3.31 1.03 12.77
CA LEU A 89 3.01 2.24 12.02
C LEU A 89 3.02 3.50 12.89
N CYS A 90 2.59 3.40 14.15
CA CYS A 90 2.51 4.53 15.08
C CYS A 90 3.86 4.93 15.66
N THR A 91 4.79 3.97 15.87
CA THR A 91 6.11 4.22 16.48
C THR A 91 6.86 5.42 15.90
N PRO A 92 7.09 5.55 14.58
CA PRO A 92 7.83 6.70 14.06
C PRO A 92 7.13 8.04 14.28
N PHE A 93 5.80 8.05 14.47
CA PHE A 93 5.06 9.28 14.80
C PHE A 93 5.18 9.60 16.29
N ILE A 94 5.12 8.60 17.17
CA ILE A 94 5.32 8.77 18.62
C ILE A 94 6.74 9.25 18.91
N GLU A 95 7.75 8.65 18.26
CA GLU A 95 9.15 9.05 18.47
C GLU A 95 9.41 10.51 18.11
N LYS A 96 8.73 11.05 17.09
CA LYS A 96 8.82 12.45 16.69
C LYS A 96 8.22 13.43 17.72
N GLN A 97 7.37 12.95 18.64
CA GLN A 97 6.85 13.79 19.74
C GLN A 97 7.88 13.96 20.86
N ALA A 98 8.89 13.08 20.94
CA ALA A 98 9.91 13.18 21.97
C ALA A 98 10.90 14.30 21.62
N GLN A 99 11.03 15.28 22.52
CA GLN A 99 11.87 16.45 22.28
C GLN A 99 13.37 16.13 22.24
N TYR A 100 13.83 15.23 23.11
CA TYR A 100 15.26 14.95 23.27
C TYR A 100 15.63 13.49 23.00
N GLY A 101 14.76 12.55 23.38
CA GLY A 101 15.03 11.14 23.20
C GLY A 101 13.89 10.28 23.73
N ILE A 102 13.75 9.11 23.15
CA ILE A 102 12.79 8.07 23.52
C ILE A 102 13.50 6.73 23.45
N LYS A 103 13.19 5.84 24.39
CA LYS A 103 13.58 4.44 24.33
C LYS A 103 12.38 3.56 24.66
N TRP A 104 12.25 2.51 23.88
CA TRP A 104 11.22 1.50 24.03
C TRP A 104 11.65 0.50 25.12
N THR A 105 10.71 0.10 25.98
CA THR A 105 10.94 -0.89 27.04
C THR A 105 10.23 -2.22 26.78
N ASP A 106 9.47 -2.32 25.68
CA ASP A 106 8.90 -3.58 25.20
C ASP A 106 9.98 -4.55 24.71
N LYS A 107 9.68 -5.84 24.83
CA LYS A 107 10.48 -6.91 24.22
C LYS A 107 10.00 -7.16 22.79
N MET A 108 10.86 -7.73 21.96
CA MET A 108 10.54 -8.09 20.57
C MET A 108 9.26 -8.94 20.40
N SER A 109 8.89 -9.73 21.40
CA SER A 109 7.69 -10.58 21.38
C SER A 109 6.45 -9.92 21.99
N GLU A 110 6.57 -8.71 22.53
CA GLU A 110 5.49 -8.00 23.20
C GLU A 110 4.91 -6.94 22.27
N THR A 111 3.59 -6.73 22.36
CA THR A 111 2.97 -5.55 21.78
C THR A 111 3.40 -4.30 22.54
N ARG A 112 3.59 -3.20 21.81
CA ARG A 112 3.81 -1.86 22.38
C ARG A 112 2.58 -1.33 23.10
N PHE A 113 1.39 -1.61 22.55
CA PHE A 113 0.12 -1.18 23.13
C PHE A 113 -0.43 -2.24 24.08
N GLU A 114 -0.96 -1.80 25.21
CA GLU A 114 -1.51 -2.64 26.26
C GLU A 114 -3.03 -2.60 26.31
N SER A 115 -3.62 -1.49 25.89
CA SER A 115 -5.07 -1.30 25.88
C SER A 115 -5.52 -0.48 24.66
N TYR A 116 -6.82 -0.52 24.39
CA TYR A 116 -7.43 0.17 23.26
C TYR A 116 -8.90 0.47 23.53
N ALA A 117 -9.41 1.51 22.88
CA ALA A 117 -10.79 1.96 22.96
C ALA A 117 -11.29 2.43 21.60
N TRP A 118 -12.61 2.40 21.40
CA TRP A 118 -13.21 3.07 20.25
C TRP A 118 -12.92 4.57 20.31
N LEU A 119 -12.33 5.09 19.24
CA LEU A 119 -12.30 6.53 18.98
C LEU A 119 -13.54 6.94 18.20
N ASP A 120 -13.86 6.16 17.16
CA ASP A 120 -15.07 6.29 16.36
C ASP A 120 -15.44 4.92 15.78
N GLU A 121 -16.44 4.27 16.37
CA GLU A 121 -16.89 2.94 15.95
C GLU A 121 -17.43 2.93 14.52
N LYS A 122 -18.14 3.99 14.09
CA LYS A 122 -18.77 4.05 12.76
C LYS A 122 -17.71 4.05 11.66
N HIS A 123 -16.64 4.82 11.87
CA HIS A 123 -15.52 4.93 10.95
C HIS A 123 -14.42 3.88 11.22
N GLY A 124 -14.60 3.00 12.20
CA GLY A 124 -13.65 1.94 12.55
C GLY A 124 -12.32 2.49 13.07
N HIS A 125 -12.35 3.62 13.76
CA HIS A 125 -11.16 4.26 14.34
C HIS A 125 -10.97 3.81 15.78
N VAL A 126 -9.74 3.42 16.10
CA VAL A 126 -9.35 2.90 17.41
C VAL A 126 -8.27 3.81 17.98
N ARG A 127 -8.37 4.11 19.27
CA ARG A 127 -7.28 4.69 20.03
C ARG A 127 -6.60 3.59 20.82
N TYR A 128 -5.30 3.40 20.56
CA TYR A 128 -4.44 2.50 21.30
C TYR A 128 -3.65 3.26 22.36
N TYR A 129 -3.37 2.62 23.49
CA TYR A 129 -2.60 3.19 24.59
C TYR A 129 -1.47 2.25 25.01
N GLY A 130 -0.36 2.84 25.44
CA GLY A 130 0.76 2.11 26.03
C GLY A 130 1.63 3.01 26.88
N ASP A 131 2.44 2.40 27.72
CA ASP A 131 3.42 3.06 28.59
C ASP A 131 4.79 2.36 28.59
N LYS A 132 5.01 1.46 27.63
CA LYS A 132 6.28 0.75 27.39
C LYS A 132 7.34 1.63 26.72
N ALA A 133 7.46 2.87 27.17
CA ALA A 133 8.46 3.80 26.69
C ALA A 133 8.97 4.66 27.84
N MET A 134 10.24 5.07 27.74
CA MET A 134 10.78 6.14 28.55
C MET A 134 11.20 7.29 27.64
N ILE A 135 10.97 8.51 28.10
CA ILE A 135 11.40 9.73 27.41
C ILE A 135 12.39 10.49 28.26
N MET A 136 13.27 11.24 27.59
CA MET A 136 14.26 12.06 28.27
C MET A 136 13.64 13.40 28.66
N ASN A 137 13.48 13.64 29.97
CA ASN A 137 12.91 14.87 30.51
C ASN A 137 13.98 15.97 30.55
N GLY A 138 13.69 17.09 29.89
CA GLY A 138 14.51 18.28 29.91
C GLY A 138 15.93 18.07 29.35
N LYS A 139 16.77 19.09 29.55
CA LYS A 139 18.17 19.09 29.06
C LYS A 139 19.11 18.26 29.93
N ASN A 140 18.72 17.96 31.17
CA ASN A 140 19.59 17.30 32.15
C ASN A 140 19.68 15.78 31.92
N GLY A 141 18.76 15.22 31.12
CA GLY A 141 18.92 13.88 30.57
C GLY A 141 18.27 12.74 31.36
N ASP A 142 17.36 13.04 32.29
CA ASP A 142 16.70 12.01 33.09
C ASP A 142 15.67 11.22 32.27
N TRP A 143 15.71 9.89 32.35
CA TRP A 143 14.73 9.03 31.70
C TRP A 143 13.52 8.81 32.60
N VAL A 144 12.36 9.29 32.18
CA VAL A 144 11.08 9.11 32.88
C VAL A 144 10.16 8.20 32.08
N ILE A 145 9.29 7.46 32.77
CA ILE A 145 8.22 6.67 32.12
C ILE A 145 7.33 7.63 31.33
N ALA A 146 6.91 7.19 30.14
CA ALA A 146 6.02 7.93 29.29
C ALA A 146 4.80 7.09 28.94
N ASN A 147 3.63 7.71 28.95
CA ASN A 147 2.44 7.17 28.33
C ASN A 147 2.25 7.78 26.94
N TYR A 148 1.66 7.00 26.05
CA TYR A 148 1.41 7.42 24.69
C TYR A 148 0.11 6.82 24.18
N SER A 149 -0.45 7.49 23.18
CA SER A 149 -1.62 7.02 22.47
C SER A 149 -1.45 7.16 20.97
N CYS A 150 -2.08 6.27 20.22
CA CYS A 150 -2.16 6.35 18.77
C CYS A 150 -3.61 6.18 18.29
N ASP A 151 -4.08 7.15 17.52
CA ASP A 151 -5.35 7.11 16.83
C ASP A 151 -5.13 6.48 15.47
N TYR A 152 -5.81 5.38 15.19
CA TYR A 152 -5.56 4.54 14.04
C TYR A 152 -6.87 4.20 13.32
N SER A 153 -6.87 4.40 11.99
CA SER A 153 -7.95 3.95 11.12
C SER A 153 -7.64 2.52 10.66
N VAL A 154 -8.41 1.55 11.16
CA VAL A 154 -8.23 0.14 10.78
C VAL A 154 -8.60 -0.08 9.31
N LEU A 155 -9.66 0.58 8.82
CA LEU A 155 -10.11 0.49 7.43
C LEU A 155 -9.05 0.99 6.44
N ASN A 156 -8.44 2.14 6.72
CA ASN A 156 -7.47 2.76 5.83
C ASN A 156 -6.03 2.35 6.14
N SER A 157 -5.83 1.56 7.19
CA SER A 157 -4.50 1.23 7.75
C SER A 157 -3.62 2.47 7.93
N ALA A 158 -4.17 3.51 8.55
CA ALA A 158 -3.55 4.84 8.60
C ALA A 158 -3.53 5.42 10.02
N VAL A 159 -2.42 6.05 10.37
CA VAL A 159 -2.28 6.83 11.62
C VAL A 159 -3.00 8.16 11.46
N LEU A 160 -3.94 8.44 12.35
CA LEU A 160 -4.75 9.66 12.38
C LEU A 160 -4.12 10.72 13.31
N GLY A 161 -3.49 10.28 14.38
CA GLY A 161 -2.87 11.15 15.38
C GLY A 161 -2.11 10.36 16.43
N VAL A 162 -1.18 11.02 17.11
CA VAL A 162 -0.44 10.44 18.24
C VAL A 162 -0.31 11.47 19.35
N ALA A 163 -0.20 10.98 20.59
CA ALA A 163 0.17 11.79 21.73
C ALA A 163 1.21 11.06 22.58
N LEU A 164 2.10 11.82 23.20
CA LEU A 164 3.14 11.34 24.10
C LEU A 164 3.18 12.27 25.30
N ARG A 165 3.18 11.72 26.51
CA ARG A 165 3.16 12.48 27.76
C ARG A 165 4.07 11.81 28.79
N GLU A 166 4.59 12.62 29.70
CA GLU A 166 5.31 12.14 30.88
C GLU A 166 4.34 11.46 31.86
N GLY A 167 4.84 10.41 32.51
CA GLY A 167 4.12 9.64 33.53
C GLY A 167 3.60 8.29 33.03
N PRO A 168 3.24 7.38 33.95
CA PRO A 168 2.63 6.10 33.60
C PRO A 168 1.25 6.28 32.98
N LEU A 169 0.68 5.22 32.40
CA LEU A 169 -0.72 5.21 32.01
C LEU A 169 -1.59 5.31 33.29
N PRO A 170 -2.60 6.20 33.33
CA PRO A 170 -3.46 6.37 34.52
C PRO A 170 -4.36 5.16 34.79
#